data_AF-A0A2E0K2W2-F1
#
_entry.id   AF-A0A2E0K2W2-F1
#
_cell.length_a   1.000
_cell.length_b   1.000
_cell.length_c   1.000
_cell.angle_alpha   90.00
_cell.angle_beta   90.00
_cell.angle_gamma   90.00
#
_symmetry.space_group_name_H-M   'P 1'
#
loop_
_entity.id
_entity.type
_entity.pdbx_description
1 polymer ?
#
loop_
_entity_poly.entity_id
_entity_poly.type
_entity_poly.pdbx_seq_one_letter_code
_entity_poly.pdbx_strand_id
1 'polypeptide(L)'
;MIEAILTFLLMTVIMGTAVDNRAPAGIAGFGIGLVVMADILMGGPLTGAAMNPARWFGVWVFGDMANNIDLIIYTVGPILGALLGVMLWDKMIPEESSE
;
A
#
# COMPACT_ATOMS: atom_id res chain seq x y z
N MET A 1 -6.62 -0.04 -11.32
CA MET A 1 -6.22 -1.47 -11.20
C MET A 1 -4.77 -1.60 -10.73
N ILE A 2 -3.80 -0.98 -11.41
CA ILE A 2 -2.37 -1.01 -10.99
C ILE A 2 -2.19 -0.52 -9.56
N GLU A 3 -2.71 0.66 -9.21
CA GLU A 3 -2.68 1.22 -7.84
C GLU A 3 -3.25 0.27 -6.77
N ALA A 4 -4.26 -0.54 -7.11
CA ALA A 4 -4.81 -1.53 -6.19
C ALA A 4 -3.84 -2.71 -5.97
N ILE A 5 -3.14 -3.16 -7.02
CA ILE A 5 -2.13 -4.21 -6.92
C ILE A 5 -0.94 -3.74 -6.10
N LEU A 6 -0.41 -2.54 -6.38
CA LEU A 6 0.70 -1.97 -5.63
C LEU A 6 0.34 -1.81 -4.14
N THR A 7 -0.83 -1.25 -3.85
CA THR A 7 -1.27 -1.06 -2.45
C THR A 7 -1.55 -2.39 -1.75
N PHE A 8 -2.01 -3.41 -2.48
CA PHE A 8 -2.16 -4.77 -1.95
C PHE A 8 -0.82 -5.37 -1.52
N LEU A 9 0.23 -5.23 -2.35
CA LEU A 9 1.58 -5.70 -2.01
C LEU A 9 2.13 -4.93 -0.79
N LEU A 10 2.01 -3.60 -0.81
CA LEU A 10 2.39 -2.74 0.31
C LEU A 10 1.70 -3.17 1.62
N MET A 11 0.37 -3.34 1.61
CA MET A 11 -0.36 -3.68 2.82
C MET A 11 -0.08 -5.10 3.30
N THR A 12 0.16 -6.05 2.39
CA THR A 12 0.59 -7.41 2.79
C THR A 12 1.92 -7.37 3.54
N VAL A 13 2.87 -6.54 3.09
CA VAL A 13 4.16 -6.35 3.78
C VAL A 13 3.99 -5.61 5.10
N ILE A 14 3.11 -4.62 5.17
CA ILE A 14 2.78 -3.93 6.44
C ILE A 14 2.24 -4.93 7.46
N MET A 15 1.28 -5.78 7.06
CA MET A 15 0.73 -6.81 7.93
C MET A 15 1.83 -7.74 8.46
N GLY A 16 2.69 -8.25 7.58
CA GLY A 16 3.73 -9.20 7.96
C GLY A 16 4.96 -8.65 8.66
N THR A 17 5.20 -7.34 8.62
CA THR A 17 6.42 -6.74 9.20
C THR A 17 6.15 -5.77 10.34
N ALA A 18 4.98 -5.15 10.38
CA ALA A 18 4.62 -4.13 11.36
C ALA A 18 3.47 -4.53 12.28
N VAL A 19 2.55 -5.39 11.82
CA VAL A 19 1.36 -5.80 12.59
C VAL A 19 1.54 -7.18 13.23
N ASP A 20 2.14 -8.13 12.51
CA ASP A 20 2.36 -9.48 13.02
C ASP A 20 3.44 -9.50 14.12
N ASN A 21 3.06 -9.97 15.32
CA ASN A 21 3.96 -10.09 16.47
C ASN A 21 5.09 -11.12 16.27
N ARG A 22 4.99 -12.00 15.27
CA ARG A 22 6.04 -12.94 14.89
C ARG A 22 7.18 -12.25 14.11
N ALA A 23 6.95 -11.04 13.61
CA ALA A 23 7.95 -10.29 12.88
C ALA A 23 9.10 -9.84 13.81
N PRO A 24 10.37 -9.94 13.37
CA PRO A 24 11.50 -9.41 14.14
C PRO A 24 11.34 -7.92 14.43
N ALA A 25 11.54 -7.52 15.69
CA ALA A 25 11.43 -6.12 16.09
C ALA A 25 12.36 -5.21 15.26
N GLY A 26 11.81 -4.10 14.77
CA GLY A 26 12.55 -3.11 13.98
C GLY A 26 12.66 -3.40 12.47
N ILE A 27 12.17 -4.55 11.98
CA ILE A 27 12.23 -4.87 10.54
C ILE A 27 11.22 -4.10 9.69
N ALA A 28 10.13 -3.60 10.31
CA ALA A 28 9.01 -2.93 9.66
C ALA A 28 9.46 -1.84 8.67
N GLY A 29 10.29 -0.89 9.13
CA GLY A 29 10.74 0.22 8.29
C GLY A 29 11.52 -0.23 7.05
N PHE A 30 12.37 -1.25 7.19
CA PHE A 30 13.15 -1.79 6.09
C PHE A 30 12.27 -2.57 5.11
N GLY A 31 11.39 -3.45 5.59
CA GLY A 31 10.48 -4.23 4.77
C GLY A 31 9.52 -3.34 3.97
N ILE A 32 8.88 -2.38 4.65
CA ILE A 32 7.98 -1.41 4.01
C ILE A 32 8.74 -0.55 3.01
N GLY A 33 9.95 -0.10 3.33
CA GLY A 33 10.77 0.69 2.41
C GLY A 33 11.12 -0.07 1.13
N LEU A 34 11.48 -1.35 1.24
CA LEU A 34 11.81 -2.18 0.07
C LEU A 34 10.63 -2.43 -0.85
N VAL A 35 9.44 -2.73 -0.30
CA VAL A 35 8.25 -2.94 -1.15
C VAL A 35 7.84 -1.65 -1.85
N VAL A 36 7.88 -0.51 -1.14
CA VAL A 36 7.61 0.82 -1.76
C VAL A 36 8.61 1.10 -2.88
N MET A 37 9.89 0.79 -2.68
CA MET A 37 10.91 0.94 -3.73
C MET A 37 10.58 0.06 -4.94
N ALA A 38 10.27 -1.21 -4.73
CA ALA A 38 9.92 -2.14 -5.81
C ALA A 38 8.68 -1.67 -6.59
N ASP A 39 7.65 -1.23 -5.86
CA ASP A 39 6.41 -0.72 -6.44
C ASP A 39 6.62 0.56 -7.24
N ILE A 40 7.52 1.46 -6.81
CA ILE A 40 7.89 2.65 -7.57
C ILE A 40 8.64 2.28 -8.84
N LEU A 41 9.60 1.34 -8.77
CA LEU A 41 10.36 0.90 -9.94
C LEU A 41 9.47 0.27 -11.00
N MET A 42 8.42 -0.45 -10.59
CA MET A 42 7.47 -1.11 -11.50
C MET A 42 6.32 -0.20 -11.92
N GLY A 43 5.60 0.38 -10.96
CA GLY A 43 4.37 1.14 -11.16
C GLY A 43 4.57 2.63 -11.44
N GLY A 44 5.76 3.17 -11.17
CA GLY A 44 6.09 4.58 -11.35
C GLY A 44 5.87 5.05 -12.79
N PRO A 45 6.44 4.39 -13.82
CA PRO A 45 6.22 4.74 -15.22
C PRO A 45 4.77 4.60 -15.70
N LEU A 46 3.95 3.81 -15.00
CA LEU A 46 2.58 3.49 -15.41
C LEU A 46 1.54 4.42 -14.78
N THR A 47 1.71 4.75 -13.50
CA THR A 47 0.70 5.46 -12.68
C THR A 47 1.31 6.45 -11.68
N GLY A 48 2.63 6.61 -11.66
CA GLY A 48 3.31 7.41 -10.63
C GLY A 48 3.39 6.74 -9.26
N ALA A 49 2.89 5.50 -9.13
CA ALA A 49 2.94 4.63 -7.95
C ALA A 49 2.57 5.39 -6.67
N ALA A 50 1.33 5.88 -6.60
CA ALA A 50 0.89 6.68 -5.46
C ALA A 50 0.75 5.82 -4.21
N MET A 51 0.04 4.68 -4.31
CA MET A 51 -0.28 3.70 -3.27
C MET A 51 -0.95 4.27 -2.01
N ASN A 52 -1.17 5.58 -1.99
CA ASN A 52 -1.52 6.37 -0.82
C ASN A 52 -2.32 7.59 -1.28
N PRO A 53 -3.61 7.67 -0.93
CA PRO A 53 -4.47 8.79 -1.31
C PRO A 53 -3.95 10.15 -0.81
N ALA A 54 -3.38 10.20 0.39
CA ALA A 54 -2.83 11.43 0.97
C ALA A 54 -1.57 11.91 0.22
N ARG A 55 -0.72 10.98 -0.21
CA ARG A 55 0.46 11.30 -1.04
C ARG A 55 0.02 11.90 -2.38
N TRP A 56 -0.91 11.24 -3.06
CA TRP A 56 -1.42 11.75 -4.35
C TRP A 56 -2.10 13.10 -4.19
N PHE A 57 -2.93 13.27 -3.16
CA PHE A 57 -3.62 14.52 -2.87
C PHE A 57 -2.64 15.69 -2.70
N GLY A 58 -1.53 15.49 -1.98
CA GLY A 58 -0.49 16.50 -1.86
C GLY A 58 0.08 16.93 -3.21
N VAL A 59 0.46 15.97 -4.06
CA VAL A 59 0.98 16.25 -5.41
C VAL A 59 -0.07 16.98 -6.27
N TRP A 60 -1.33 16.60 -6.17
CA TRP A 60 -2.42 17.24 -6.91
C TRP A 60 -2.62 18.71 -6.50
N VAL A 61 -2.64 19.00 -5.19
CA VAL A 61 -2.78 20.38 -4.67
C VAL A 61 -1.62 21.27 -5.12
N PHE A 62 -0.39 20.77 -5.05
CA PHE A 62 0.81 21.54 -5.41
C PHE A 62 1.17 21.47 -6.91
N GLY A 63 0.45 20.67 -7.69
CA GLY A 63 0.63 20.48 -9.13
C GLY A 63 -0.46 21.14 -9.99
N ASP A 64 -0.90 22.34 -9.60
CA ASP A 64 -1.93 23.13 -10.29
C ASP A 64 -3.32 22.50 -10.41
N MET A 65 -3.64 21.48 -9.59
CA MET A 65 -4.95 20.81 -9.56
C MET A 65 -5.41 20.28 -10.93
N ALA A 66 -4.47 19.95 -11.82
CA ALA A 66 -4.81 19.37 -13.11
C ALA A 66 -5.38 17.94 -12.96
N ASN A 67 -6.35 17.58 -13.81
CA ASN A 67 -6.95 16.24 -13.96
C ASN A 67 -7.68 15.63 -12.72
N ASN A 68 -8.93 16.06 -12.49
CA ASN A 68 -9.79 15.54 -11.40
C ASN A 68 -10.25 14.08 -11.54
N ILE A 69 -10.14 13.48 -12.74
CA ILE A 69 -10.54 12.08 -13.01
C ILE A 69 -9.69 11.07 -12.23
N ASP A 70 -8.49 11.49 -11.84
CA ASP A 70 -7.49 10.70 -11.14
C ASP A 70 -7.87 10.43 -9.66
N LEU A 71 -8.71 11.27 -9.07
CA LEU A 71 -9.09 11.17 -7.66
C LEU A 71 -9.74 9.83 -7.29
N ILE A 72 -10.55 9.28 -8.20
CA ILE A 72 -11.18 7.97 -8.01
C ILE A 72 -10.13 6.86 -8.05
N ILE A 73 -9.19 6.93 -8.99
CA ILE A 73 -8.17 5.89 -9.20
C ILE A 73 -7.22 5.82 -8.00
N TYR A 74 -6.73 6.97 -7.53
CA TYR A 74 -5.77 7.08 -6.44
C TYR A 74 -6.40 7.05 -5.04
N THR A 75 -7.73 6.97 -4.96
CA THR A 75 -8.45 6.76 -3.70
C THR A 75 -9.03 5.35 -3.62
N VAL A 76 -9.91 4.99 -4.57
CA VAL A 76 -10.60 3.69 -4.57
C VAL A 76 -9.64 2.55 -4.82
N GLY A 77 -8.67 2.72 -5.73
CA GLY A 77 -7.65 1.71 -6.01
C GLY A 77 -6.87 1.30 -4.76
N PRO A 78 -6.19 2.26 -4.08
CA PRO A 78 -5.45 1.96 -2.86
C PRO A 78 -6.32 1.38 -1.74
N ILE A 79 -7.54 1.91 -1.52
CA ILE A 79 -8.43 1.37 -0.48
C ILE A 79 -8.77 -0.10 -0.77
N LEU A 80 -9.15 -0.44 -2.00
CA LEU A 80 -9.46 -1.83 -2.36
C LEU A 80 -8.23 -2.73 -2.23
N GLY A 81 -7.06 -2.27 -2.68
CA GLY A 81 -5.81 -3.01 -2.53
C GLY A 81 -5.48 -3.29 -1.07
N ALA A 82 -5.62 -2.28 -0.21
CA ALA A 82 -5.37 -2.39 1.22
C ALA A 82 -6.31 -3.39 1.90
N LEU A 83 -7.61 -3.30 1.63
CA LEU A 83 -8.60 -4.24 2.17
C LEU A 83 -8.29 -5.68 1.77
N LEU A 84 -7.92 -5.91 0.51
CA LEU A 84 -7.54 -7.23 0.03
C LEU A 84 -6.25 -7.74 0.70
N GLY A 85 -5.28 -6.88 0.98
CA GLY A 85 -4.04 -7.25 1.65
C GLY A 85 -4.29 -7.70 3.09
N VAL A 86 -5.13 -6.96 3.83
CA VAL A 86 -5.55 -7.35 5.18
C VAL A 86 -6.33 -8.66 5.14
N MET A 87 -7.35 -8.77 4.27
CA MET A 87 -8.16 -9.99 4.15
C MET A 87 -7.33 -11.22 3.77
N LEU A 88 -6.30 -11.06 2.93
CA LEU A 88 -5.38 -12.13 2.60
C LEU A 88 -4.63 -12.60 3.85
N TRP A 89 -4.07 -11.65 4.60
CA TRP A 89 -3.30 -11.94 5.80
C TRP A 89 -4.16 -12.67 6.83
N ASP A 90 -5.29 -12.09 7.22
CA ASP A 90 -6.20 -12.63 8.24
C ASP A 90 -6.71 -14.04 7.89
N LYS A 91 -6.96 -14.32 6.62
CA LYS A 91 -7.48 -15.64 6.18
C LYS A 91 -6.40 -16.70 6.02
N MET A 92 -5.23 -16.33 5.52
CA MET A 92 -4.17 -17.31 5.24
C MET A 92 -3.24 -17.53 6.42
N ILE A 93 -3.14 -16.56 7.32
CA ILE A 93 -2.23 -16.57 8.44
C ILE A 93 -3.07 -16.37 9.71
N PRO A 94 -3.54 -17.48 10.33
CA PRO A 94 -4.31 -17.39 11.55
C PRO A 94 -3.51 -16.63 12.61
N GLU A 95 -4.17 -15.68 13.26
CA GLU A 95 -3.65 -15.11 14.49
C GLU A 95 -3.61 -16.22 15.55
N GLU A 96 -2.46 -16.39 16.19
CA GLU A 96 -2.38 -17.20 17.39
C GLU A 96 -3.24 -16.48 18.44
N SER A 97 -4.31 -17.14 18.91
CA SER A 97 -5.16 -16.58 19.96
C SER A 97 -4.26 -16.27 21.15
N SER A 98 -4.14 -14.99 21.50
CA SER A 98 -3.50 -14.57 22.73
C SER A 98 -4.38 -15.05 23.88
N GLU A 99 -3.99 -16.17 24.49
CA GLU A 99 -4.51 -16.63 25.79
C GLU A 99 -4.21 -15.63 26.90
#